data_AF-A0A0L8FZ64-F1
#
_entry.id   AF-A0A0L8FZ64-F1
#
_cell.length_a   1.000
_cell.length_b   1.000
_cell.length_c   1.000
_cell.angle_alpha   90.00
_cell.angle_beta   90.00
_cell.angle_gamma   90.00
#
_symmetry.space_group_name_H-M   'P 1'
#
loop_
_entity.id
_entity.type
_entity.pdbx_description
1 polymer ?
#
loop_
_entity_poly.entity_id
_entity_poly.type
_entity_poly.pdbx_seq_one_letter_code
_entity_poly.pdbx_strand_id
1 'polypeptide(L)'
;INFDTPIQQILGDDILLSDKYRSEHVTLRDIFNQKTGISNMEAISQMNSIKTEDMMGRLMYAPEAFKFREKVYKSNPLFLIVQKIIEKLGGKSYEKLLKEYILEPLGMTGTTFLHALHSGRRNLAMPTMNKKGERYTVPVEAMRGFKLTKAANGICSNAHDMSSWINMHLMKGVSRETARTIIGSEFSNDIDRPDINRFNDAFNLVKNTFLNPAILVSLDRYGYGKGWESGLYRGN
;
A
#
# COMPACT_ATOMS: atom_id res chain seq x y z
N ILE A 1 8.01 -5.97 -18.41
CA ILE A 1 7.67 -4.70 -17.71
C ILE A 1 8.60 -4.53 -16.52
N ASN A 2 8.97 -3.30 -16.18
CA ASN A 2 9.72 -2.96 -14.96
C ASN A 2 9.04 -1.78 -14.24
N PHE A 3 9.57 -1.37 -13.08
CA PHE A 3 8.98 -0.29 -12.28
C PHE A 3 8.98 1.09 -12.97
N ASP A 4 9.81 1.27 -14.00
CA ASP A 4 9.97 2.52 -14.76
C ASP A 4 9.22 2.49 -16.09
N THR A 5 8.52 1.39 -16.40
CA THR A 5 7.66 1.30 -17.58
C THR A 5 6.47 2.23 -17.38
N PRO A 6 6.19 3.16 -18.32
CA PRO A 6 5.01 4.01 -18.24
C PRO A 6 3.74 3.16 -18.18
N ILE A 7 2.85 3.50 -17.25
CA ILE A 7 1.64 2.72 -16.98
C ILE A 7 0.72 2.67 -18.20
N GLN A 8 0.67 3.73 -19.01
CA GLN A 8 -0.11 3.76 -20.25
C GLN A 8 0.36 2.71 -21.26
N GLN A 9 1.64 2.30 -21.26
CA GLN A 9 2.12 1.19 -22.10
C GLN A 9 1.57 -0.18 -21.66
N ILE A 10 1.10 -0.29 -20.41
CA ILE A 10 0.54 -1.52 -19.84
C ILE A 10 -0.98 -1.51 -19.96
N LEU A 11 -1.63 -0.42 -19.55
CA LEU A 11 -3.08 -0.32 -19.49
C LEU A 11 -3.71 0.30 -20.76
N GLY A 12 -2.95 0.97 -21.62
CA GLY A 12 -3.48 1.69 -22.78
C GLY A 12 -4.27 2.93 -22.35
N ASP A 13 -5.31 3.26 -23.11
CA ASP A 13 -6.16 4.43 -22.86
C ASP A 13 -7.12 4.27 -21.67
N ASP A 14 -7.11 3.10 -21.01
CA ASP A 14 -7.87 2.83 -19.78
C ASP A 14 -7.39 3.67 -18.56
N ILE A 15 -6.28 4.40 -18.71
CA ILE A 15 -5.71 5.23 -17.65
C ILE A 15 -5.34 6.61 -18.19
N LEU A 16 -6.10 7.61 -17.75
CA LEU A 16 -5.81 9.02 -17.94
C LEU A 16 -5.76 9.71 -16.58
N LEU A 17 -4.76 10.54 -16.38
CA LEU A 17 -4.57 11.39 -15.20
C LEU A 17 -4.95 12.84 -15.54
N SER A 18 -4.86 13.72 -14.55
CA SER A 18 -5.30 15.12 -14.62
C SER A 18 -4.70 15.92 -15.78
N ASP A 19 -3.51 15.55 -16.24
CA ASP A 19 -2.84 16.14 -17.38
C ASP A 19 -2.18 15.08 -18.28
N LYS A 20 -1.89 15.51 -19.51
CA LYS A 20 -1.27 14.67 -20.55
C LYS A 20 0.11 14.16 -20.14
N TYR A 21 0.96 15.01 -19.55
CA TYR A 21 2.32 14.63 -19.21
C TYR A 21 2.35 13.55 -18.14
N ARG A 22 1.56 13.69 -17.05
CA ARG A 22 1.45 12.62 -16.04
C ARG A 22 0.89 11.34 -16.64
N SER A 23 -0.14 11.42 -17.50
CA SER A 23 -0.73 10.24 -18.14
C SER A 23 0.31 9.44 -18.94
N GLU A 24 1.17 10.12 -19.69
CA GLU A 24 2.18 9.50 -20.55
C GLU A 24 3.43 9.00 -19.78
N HIS A 25 3.72 9.57 -18.60
CA HIS A 25 5.01 9.37 -17.92
C HIS A 25 4.92 8.73 -16.53
N VAL A 26 3.73 8.59 -15.95
CA VAL A 26 3.57 7.94 -14.64
C VAL A 26 3.99 6.47 -14.71
N THR A 27 4.77 6.04 -13.73
CA THR A 27 5.26 4.66 -13.63
C THR A 27 4.80 3.99 -12.34
N LEU A 28 5.00 2.67 -12.23
CA LEU A 28 4.80 1.95 -10.96
C LEU A 28 5.67 2.56 -9.86
N ARG A 29 6.93 2.91 -10.15
CA ARG A 29 7.84 3.56 -9.20
C ARG A 29 7.25 4.84 -8.63
N ASP A 30 6.61 5.66 -9.47
CA ASP A 30 5.98 6.91 -9.02
C ASP A 30 4.81 6.67 -8.07
N ILE A 31 3.96 5.67 -8.35
CA ILE A 31 2.85 5.30 -7.46
C ILE A 31 3.37 4.76 -6.14
N PHE A 32 4.28 3.78 -6.18
CA PHE A 32 4.84 3.16 -4.98
C PHE A 32 5.64 4.13 -4.12
N ASN A 33 6.29 5.13 -4.73
CA ASN A 33 7.00 6.20 -4.00
C ASN A 33 6.10 7.37 -3.63
N GLN A 34 4.81 7.33 -3.97
CA GLN A 34 3.81 8.37 -3.70
C GLN A 34 4.24 9.74 -4.27
N LYS A 35 4.76 9.76 -5.50
CA LYS A 35 5.33 10.96 -6.15
C LYS A 35 4.54 11.43 -7.37
N THR A 36 3.27 11.04 -7.48
CA THR A 36 2.42 11.42 -8.61
C THR A 36 1.91 12.87 -8.51
N GLY A 37 1.83 13.42 -7.30
CA GLY A 37 1.29 14.76 -7.04
C GLY A 37 -0.24 14.83 -7.11
N ILE A 38 -0.93 13.70 -7.26
CA ILE A 38 -2.40 13.62 -7.33
C ILE A 38 -3.01 13.53 -5.93
N SER A 39 -4.10 14.25 -5.70
CA SER A 39 -4.86 14.27 -4.44
C SER A 39 -5.30 12.87 -3.97
N ASN A 40 -5.47 12.68 -2.65
CA ASN A 40 -5.78 11.38 -2.05
C ASN A 40 -7.23 10.89 -2.26
N MET A 41 -8.16 11.69 -2.80
CA MET A 41 -9.57 11.31 -3.16
C MET A 41 -10.28 10.27 -2.25
N GLU A 42 -9.96 10.26 -0.96
CA GLU A 42 -10.19 9.08 -0.13
C GLU A 42 -11.68 8.84 0.10
N ALA A 43 -12.43 9.91 0.38
CA ALA A 43 -13.88 9.86 0.56
C ALA A 43 -14.61 9.28 -0.66
N ILE A 44 -14.15 9.59 -1.87
CA ILE A 44 -14.73 9.07 -3.11
C ILE A 44 -14.39 7.58 -3.23
N SER A 45 -13.12 7.21 -3.01
CA SER A 45 -12.66 5.83 -3.16
C SER A 45 -13.27 4.83 -2.17
N GLN A 46 -13.87 5.32 -1.07
CA GLN A 46 -14.54 4.51 -0.06
C GLN A 46 -16.06 4.41 -0.27
N MET A 47 -16.62 5.05 -1.31
CA MET A 47 -18.05 4.94 -1.62
C MET A 47 -18.37 3.56 -2.21
N ASN A 48 -19.26 2.81 -1.56
CA ASN A 48 -19.69 1.48 -2.02
C ASN A 48 -20.38 1.48 -3.41
N SER A 49 -20.86 2.63 -3.87
CA SER A 49 -21.56 2.78 -5.15
C SER A 49 -20.63 2.90 -6.36
N ILE A 50 -19.34 3.14 -6.15
CA ILE A 50 -18.38 3.38 -7.24
C ILE A 50 -17.76 2.05 -7.68
N LYS A 51 -17.84 1.77 -8.98
CA LYS A 51 -17.17 0.63 -9.60
C LYS A 51 -15.72 0.97 -9.96
N THR A 52 -14.91 -0.07 -10.14
CA THR A 52 -13.49 0.06 -10.52
C THR A 52 -13.31 0.87 -11.80
N GLU A 53 -14.08 0.57 -12.83
CA GLU A 53 -14.00 1.22 -14.14
C GLU A 53 -14.40 2.70 -14.04
N ASP A 54 -15.45 2.99 -13.27
CA ASP A 54 -15.88 4.38 -13.01
C ASP A 54 -14.80 5.17 -12.28
N MET A 55 -14.13 4.57 -11.28
CA MET A 55 -13.04 5.24 -10.58
C MET A 55 -11.83 5.47 -11.48
N MET A 56 -11.45 4.48 -12.28
CA MET A 56 -10.34 4.60 -13.24
C MET A 56 -10.59 5.75 -14.23
N GLY A 57 -11.80 5.82 -14.80
CA GLY A 57 -12.19 6.92 -15.70
C GLY A 57 -12.28 8.29 -15.00
N ARG A 58 -12.44 8.32 -13.67
CA ARG A 58 -12.49 9.57 -12.89
C ARG A 58 -11.12 10.09 -12.47
N LEU A 59 -10.05 9.30 -12.60
CA LEU A 59 -8.69 9.72 -12.24
C LEU A 59 -8.23 10.95 -13.04
N MET A 60 -8.75 11.15 -14.25
CA MET A 60 -8.49 12.34 -15.07
C MET A 60 -9.07 13.63 -14.47
N TYR A 61 -10.01 13.54 -13.53
CA TYR A 61 -10.57 14.70 -12.82
C TYR A 61 -9.97 14.88 -11.43
N ALA A 62 -8.99 14.05 -11.06
CA ALA A 62 -8.36 14.11 -9.75
C ALA A 62 -7.60 15.44 -9.60
N PRO A 63 -7.82 16.21 -8.52
CA PRO A 63 -7.07 17.44 -8.30
C PRO A 63 -5.56 17.18 -8.16
N GLU A 64 -4.77 18.07 -8.72
CA GLU A 64 -3.33 18.10 -8.55
C GLU A 64 -2.98 18.80 -7.24
N ALA A 65 -2.47 18.06 -6.27
CA ALA A 65 -2.01 18.62 -5.01
C ALA A 65 -0.61 19.27 -5.17
N PHE A 66 0.25 18.67 -6.00
CA PHE A 66 1.63 19.09 -6.26
C PHE A 66 2.05 18.76 -7.70
N LYS A 67 3.16 19.36 -8.16
CA LYS A 67 3.74 19.01 -9.47
C LYS A 67 4.19 17.54 -9.47
N PHE A 68 4.17 16.93 -10.64
CA PHE A 68 4.63 15.55 -10.82
C PHE A 68 6.08 15.39 -10.33
N ARG A 69 6.32 14.37 -9.50
CA ARG A 69 7.61 14.05 -8.87
C ARG A 69 8.21 15.12 -7.96
N GLU A 70 7.47 16.17 -7.62
CA GLU A 70 7.96 17.27 -6.77
C GLU A 70 8.31 16.78 -5.37
N LYS A 71 7.37 16.11 -4.70
CA LYS A 71 7.54 15.58 -3.34
C LYS A 71 6.64 14.39 -3.07
N VAL A 72 6.84 13.77 -1.91
CA VAL A 72 5.98 12.67 -1.45
C VAL A 72 4.61 13.22 -1.04
N TYR A 73 3.58 12.69 -1.68
CA TYR A 73 2.20 12.97 -1.35
C TYR A 73 1.34 11.70 -1.54
N LYS A 74 0.80 11.20 -0.43
CA LYS A 74 0.06 9.95 -0.39
C LYS A 74 -1.25 10.04 -1.16
N SER A 75 -1.46 9.07 -2.06
CA SER A 75 -2.75 8.86 -2.71
C SER A 75 -3.06 7.36 -2.78
N ASN A 76 -3.84 6.87 -1.81
CA ASN A 76 -4.28 5.47 -1.76
C ASN A 76 -5.06 5.04 -3.02
N PRO A 77 -5.94 5.86 -3.61
CA PRO A 77 -6.72 5.45 -4.76
C PRO A 77 -5.89 5.07 -5.99
N LEU A 78 -4.66 5.59 -6.12
CA LEU A 78 -3.78 5.24 -7.24
C LEU A 78 -3.31 3.78 -7.19
N PHE A 79 -3.38 3.10 -6.05
CA PHE A 79 -3.14 1.67 -5.98
C PHE A 79 -4.22 0.84 -6.68
N LEU A 80 -5.36 1.44 -7.06
CA LEU A 80 -6.30 0.82 -8.00
C LEU A 80 -5.64 0.57 -9.37
N ILE A 81 -4.75 1.45 -9.80
CA ILE A 81 -3.98 1.27 -11.04
C ILE A 81 -3.06 0.06 -10.91
N VAL A 82 -2.35 -0.06 -9.78
CA VAL A 82 -1.49 -1.21 -9.46
C VAL A 82 -2.30 -2.51 -9.47
N GLN A 83 -3.49 -2.49 -8.86
CA GLN A 83 -4.42 -3.61 -8.89
C GLN A 83 -4.78 -4.02 -10.32
N LYS A 84 -5.15 -3.07 -11.20
CA LYS A 84 -5.51 -3.36 -12.60
C LYS A 84 -4.33 -3.91 -13.39
N ILE A 85 -3.11 -3.42 -13.12
CA ILE A 85 -1.88 -3.97 -13.74
C ILE A 85 -1.68 -5.43 -13.32
N ILE A 86 -1.80 -5.73 -12.02
CA ILE A 86 -1.67 -7.09 -11.50
C ILE A 86 -2.73 -8.01 -12.12
N GLU A 87 -3.98 -7.56 -12.20
CA GLU A 87 -5.08 -8.32 -12.79
C GLU A 87 -4.89 -8.54 -14.30
N LYS A 88 -4.47 -7.51 -15.04
CA LYS A 88 -4.22 -7.59 -16.50
C LYS A 88 -3.09 -8.55 -16.83
N LEU A 89 -2.00 -8.51 -16.08
CA LEU A 89 -0.82 -9.35 -16.33
C LEU A 89 -0.98 -10.77 -15.77
N GLY A 90 -1.66 -10.92 -14.64
CA GLY A 90 -1.86 -12.22 -13.98
C GLY A 90 -3.09 -12.99 -14.45
N GLY A 91 -3.99 -12.37 -15.22
CA GLY A 91 -5.17 -13.03 -15.79
C GLY A 91 -6.23 -13.50 -14.78
N LYS A 92 -6.13 -13.07 -13.52
CA LYS A 92 -7.03 -13.41 -12.41
C LYS A 92 -7.30 -12.16 -11.57
N SER A 93 -8.30 -12.19 -10.69
CA SER A 93 -8.53 -11.07 -9.78
C SER A 93 -7.37 -10.88 -8.81
N TYR A 94 -7.16 -9.65 -8.34
CA TYR A 94 -6.10 -9.33 -7.39
C TYR A 94 -6.17 -10.22 -6.14
N GLU A 95 -7.37 -10.52 -5.63
CA GLU A 95 -7.56 -11.40 -4.48
C GLU A 95 -7.05 -12.82 -4.73
N LYS A 96 -7.36 -13.37 -5.91
CA LYS A 96 -6.90 -14.71 -6.29
C LYS A 96 -5.39 -14.74 -6.43
N LEU A 97 -4.82 -13.74 -7.07
CA LEU A 97 -3.37 -13.64 -7.26
C LEU A 97 -2.64 -13.45 -5.93
N LEU A 98 -3.10 -12.55 -5.06
CA LEU A 98 -2.53 -12.38 -3.73
C LEU A 98 -2.59 -13.68 -2.93
N LYS A 99 -3.72 -14.39 -2.99
CA LYS A 99 -3.89 -15.67 -2.30
C LYS A 99 -2.92 -16.74 -2.82
N GLU A 100 -2.86 -16.93 -4.13
CA GLU A 100 -2.09 -17.98 -4.80
C GLU A 100 -0.57 -17.76 -4.73
N TYR A 101 -0.12 -16.50 -4.89
CA TYR A 101 1.30 -16.19 -4.97
C TYR A 101 1.92 -15.84 -3.61
N ILE A 102 1.13 -15.31 -2.67
CA ILE A 102 1.65 -14.82 -1.38
C ILE A 102 1.04 -15.57 -0.21
N LEU A 103 -0.28 -15.54 -0.03
CA LEU A 103 -0.90 -15.99 1.23
C LEU A 103 -0.79 -17.51 1.43
N GLU A 104 -1.13 -18.32 0.43
CA GLU A 104 -1.05 -19.78 0.51
C GLU A 104 0.39 -20.28 0.65
N PRO A 105 1.38 -19.81 -0.14
CA PRO A 105 2.77 -20.23 0.01
C PRO A 105 3.43 -19.86 1.36
N LEU A 106 2.90 -18.84 2.03
CA LEU A 106 3.35 -18.36 3.34
C LEU A 106 2.49 -18.86 4.50
N GLY A 107 1.50 -19.72 4.26
CA GLY A 107 0.65 -20.24 5.33
C GLY A 107 -0.24 -19.18 6.01
N MET A 108 -0.46 -18.02 5.37
CA MET A 108 -1.20 -16.87 5.93
C MET A 108 -2.72 -17.07 5.88
N THR A 109 -3.22 -18.10 6.57
CA THR A 109 -4.62 -18.55 6.53
C THR A 109 -5.59 -17.65 7.28
N GLY A 110 -5.12 -16.84 8.22
CA GLY A 110 -5.95 -15.86 8.93
C GLY A 110 -6.09 -14.53 8.21
N THR A 111 -5.31 -14.31 7.15
CA THR A 111 -5.29 -13.09 6.34
C THR A 111 -6.43 -13.07 5.34
N THR A 112 -7.13 -11.93 5.27
CA THR A 112 -8.28 -11.76 4.37
C THR A 112 -8.45 -10.31 3.93
N PHE A 113 -9.47 -10.05 3.12
CA PHE A 113 -9.84 -8.70 2.75
C PHE A 113 -10.89 -8.11 3.70
N LEU A 114 -10.71 -6.84 4.05
CA LEU A 114 -11.63 -6.06 4.90
C LEU A 114 -13.07 -6.09 4.37
N HIS A 115 -13.25 -5.98 3.06
CA HIS A 115 -14.58 -5.98 2.44
C HIS A 115 -15.28 -7.35 2.47
N ALA A 116 -14.54 -8.43 2.76
CA ALA A 116 -15.06 -9.79 2.90
C ALA A 116 -15.35 -10.16 4.36
N LEU A 117 -15.05 -9.26 5.32
CA LEU A 117 -15.39 -9.47 6.71
C LEU A 117 -16.90 -9.38 6.94
N HIS A 118 -17.38 -10.16 7.90
CA HIS A 118 -18.76 -10.17 8.36
C HIS A 118 -18.81 -10.31 9.88
N SER A 119 -19.90 -9.84 10.50
CA SER A 119 -20.08 -9.82 11.96
C SER A 119 -19.96 -11.20 12.64
N GLY A 120 -20.29 -12.28 11.92
CA GLY A 120 -20.14 -13.66 12.41
C GLY A 120 -18.69 -14.18 12.49
N ARG A 121 -17.68 -13.43 12.06
CA ARG A 121 -16.28 -13.88 12.13
C ARG A 121 -15.79 -13.85 13.58
N ARG A 122 -15.38 -15.00 14.10
CA ARG A 122 -14.78 -15.10 15.44
C ARG A 122 -13.35 -14.56 15.44
N ASN A 123 -12.89 -14.10 16.61
CA ASN A 123 -11.53 -13.60 16.84
C ASN A 123 -11.14 -12.42 15.92
N LEU A 124 -12.09 -11.53 15.66
CA LEU A 124 -11.87 -10.29 14.90
C LEU A 124 -11.71 -9.12 15.87
N ALA A 125 -10.62 -8.38 15.75
CA ALA A 125 -10.45 -7.12 16.46
C ALA A 125 -11.37 -6.07 15.82
N MET A 126 -12.34 -5.58 16.60
CA MET A 126 -13.34 -4.64 16.09
C MET A 126 -12.81 -3.20 16.17
N PRO A 127 -12.94 -2.40 15.10
CA PRO A 127 -12.55 -1.00 15.12
C PRO A 127 -13.43 -0.22 16.10
N THR A 128 -12.82 0.70 16.85
CA THR A 128 -13.54 1.59 17.77
C THR A 128 -13.21 3.04 17.48
N MET A 129 -14.20 3.92 17.56
CA MET A 129 -14.05 5.37 17.39
C MET A 129 -14.54 6.10 18.62
N ASN A 130 -13.82 7.14 19.04
CA ASN A 130 -14.31 8.07 20.06
C ASN A 130 -15.05 9.22 19.37
N LYS A 131 -16.32 9.41 19.72
CA LYS A 131 -17.14 10.53 19.22
C LYS A 131 -17.73 11.27 20.43
N LYS A 132 -17.34 12.53 20.62
CA LYS A 132 -17.78 13.37 21.74
C LYS A 132 -17.53 12.75 23.13
N GLY A 133 -16.40 12.05 23.31
CA GLY A 133 -16.04 11.43 24.60
C GLY A 133 -16.59 10.02 24.81
N GLU A 134 -17.45 9.53 23.92
CA GLU A 134 -17.99 8.17 23.99
C GLU A 134 -17.30 7.24 22.98
N ARG A 135 -17.03 6.00 23.40
CA ARG A 135 -16.43 4.97 22.56
C ARG A 135 -17.51 4.16 21.85
N TYR A 136 -17.45 4.13 20.53
CA TYR A 136 -18.35 3.38 19.66
C TYR A 136 -17.60 2.27 18.95
N THR A 137 -18.18 1.08 18.90
CA THR A 137 -17.72 0.03 17.99
C THR A 137 -18.21 0.33 16.58
N VAL A 138 -17.29 0.37 15.62
CA VAL A 138 -17.62 0.60 14.22
C VAL A 138 -18.04 -0.75 13.61
N PRO A 139 -19.23 -0.84 12.97
CA PRO A 139 -19.65 -2.06 12.30
C PRO A 139 -18.66 -2.49 11.22
N VAL A 140 -18.44 -3.80 11.09
CA VAL A 140 -17.55 -4.37 10.07
C VAL A 140 -18.01 -4.02 8.65
N GLU A 141 -19.31 -3.83 8.45
CA GLU A 141 -19.92 -3.43 7.18
C GLU A 141 -19.42 -2.07 6.71
N ALA A 142 -18.98 -1.19 7.62
CA ALA A 142 -18.33 0.07 7.25
C ALA A 142 -16.99 -0.14 6.54
N MET A 143 -16.37 -1.32 6.67
CA MET A 143 -15.11 -1.66 6.01
C MET A 143 -15.30 -2.08 4.53
N ARG A 144 -16.55 -2.22 4.06
CA ARG A 144 -16.83 -2.57 2.65
C ARG A 144 -16.32 -1.52 1.66
N GLY A 145 -16.20 -0.26 2.09
CA GLY A 145 -15.66 0.84 1.27
C GLY A 145 -14.21 0.61 0.83
N PHE A 146 -13.44 -0.21 1.54
CA PHE A 146 -12.06 -0.54 1.18
C PHE A 146 -11.94 -1.56 0.04
N LYS A 147 -13.06 -2.01 -0.55
CA LYS A 147 -13.05 -2.96 -1.68
C LYS A 147 -12.30 -2.39 -2.88
N LEU A 148 -12.52 -1.11 -3.19
CA LEU A 148 -11.91 -0.44 -4.35
C LEU A 148 -10.41 -0.22 -4.17
N THR A 149 -9.98 0.07 -2.94
CA THR A 149 -8.58 0.37 -2.60
C THR A 149 -7.87 -0.81 -1.94
N LYS A 150 -8.33 -2.04 -2.23
CA LYS A 150 -7.88 -3.25 -1.52
C LYS A 150 -6.38 -3.51 -1.57
N ALA A 151 -5.70 -3.06 -2.63
CA ALA A 151 -4.25 -3.14 -2.77
C ALA A 151 -3.46 -2.15 -1.88
N ALA A 152 -4.08 -1.05 -1.44
CA ALA A 152 -3.46 -0.07 -0.53
C ALA A 152 -3.75 -0.34 0.95
N ASN A 153 -5.01 -0.65 1.28
CA ASN A 153 -5.47 -0.65 2.68
C ASN A 153 -6.57 -1.68 2.97
N GLY A 154 -6.82 -2.64 2.07
CA GLY A 154 -7.96 -3.56 2.21
C GLY A 154 -7.65 -4.91 2.83
N ILE A 155 -6.47 -5.13 3.41
CA ILE A 155 -6.09 -6.41 4.02
C ILE A 155 -6.25 -6.33 5.53
N CYS A 156 -6.80 -7.40 6.11
CA CYS A 156 -6.80 -7.66 7.55
C CYS A 156 -6.01 -8.94 7.80
N SER A 157 -5.10 -8.92 8.77
CA SER A 157 -4.25 -10.06 9.10
C SER A 157 -4.13 -10.22 10.62
N ASN A 158 -3.34 -11.20 11.05
CA ASN A 158 -3.01 -11.45 12.45
C ASN A 158 -1.49 -11.46 12.65
N ALA A 159 -1.03 -11.46 13.89
CA ALA A 159 0.40 -11.39 14.20
C ALA A 159 1.19 -12.61 13.68
N HIS A 160 0.59 -13.81 13.69
CA HIS A 160 1.22 -15.03 13.21
C HIS A 160 1.48 -14.94 11.70
N ASP A 161 0.46 -14.66 10.89
CA ASP A 161 0.56 -14.52 9.44
C ASP A 161 1.56 -13.42 9.04
N MET A 162 1.50 -12.26 9.72
CA MET A 162 2.43 -11.16 9.45
C MET A 162 3.88 -11.53 9.81
N SER A 163 4.08 -12.43 10.78
CA SER A 163 5.43 -12.95 11.06
C SER A 163 5.97 -13.80 9.90
N SER A 164 5.13 -14.59 9.24
CA SER A 164 5.50 -15.36 8.04
C SER A 164 5.86 -14.42 6.87
N TRP A 165 5.10 -13.33 6.69
CA TRP A 165 5.43 -12.28 5.71
C TRP A 165 6.79 -11.61 5.99
N ILE A 166 7.03 -11.17 7.23
CA ILE A 166 8.30 -10.52 7.62
C ILE A 166 9.47 -11.50 7.49
N ASN A 167 9.31 -12.75 7.91
CA ASN A 167 10.34 -13.78 7.79
C ASN A 167 10.72 -14.02 6.32
N MET A 168 9.75 -14.01 5.39
CA MET A 168 10.03 -14.15 3.97
C MET A 168 10.97 -13.05 3.45
N HIS A 169 10.77 -11.79 3.87
CA HIS A 169 11.67 -10.69 3.53
C HIS A 169 13.07 -10.87 4.15
N LEU A 170 13.15 -11.25 5.43
CA LEU A 170 14.42 -11.50 6.12
C LEU A 170 15.20 -12.67 5.49
N MET A 171 14.49 -13.65 4.93
CA MET A 171 15.04 -14.79 4.20
C MET A 171 15.24 -14.53 2.71
N LYS A 172 15.35 -13.25 2.31
CA LYS A 172 15.64 -12.83 0.93
C LYS A 172 14.67 -13.40 -0.10
N GLY A 173 13.40 -13.48 0.28
CA GLY A 173 12.31 -13.87 -0.59
C GLY A 173 11.84 -15.31 -0.44
N VAL A 174 12.40 -16.08 0.48
CA VAL A 174 12.10 -17.50 0.67
C VAL A 174 11.19 -17.70 1.88
N SER A 175 10.12 -18.49 1.71
CA SER A 175 9.26 -18.90 2.82
C SER A 175 10.02 -19.79 3.80
N ARG A 176 10.01 -19.44 5.08
CA ARG A 176 10.60 -20.27 6.16
C ARG A 176 9.92 -21.62 6.29
N GLU A 177 8.60 -21.65 6.08
CA GLU A 177 7.76 -22.82 6.33
C GLU A 177 7.81 -23.81 5.16
N THR A 178 7.81 -23.30 3.92
CA THR A 178 7.68 -24.15 2.72
C THR A 178 8.97 -24.25 1.90
N ALA A 179 10.02 -23.49 2.26
CA ALA A 179 11.24 -23.30 1.46
C ALA A 179 11.00 -22.79 0.02
N ARG A 180 9.76 -22.40 -0.31
CA ARG A 180 9.41 -21.88 -1.63
C ARG A 180 9.93 -20.45 -1.78
N THR A 181 10.55 -20.16 -2.92
CA THR A 181 10.87 -18.78 -3.30
C THR A 181 9.60 -18.06 -3.71
N ILE A 182 9.26 -16.98 -2.99
CA ILE A 182 8.09 -16.13 -3.20
C ILE A 182 8.46 -14.93 -4.07
N ILE A 183 9.59 -14.28 -3.74
CA ILE A 183 10.20 -13.22 -4.55
C ILE A 183 11.66 -13.59 -4.82
N GLY A 184 12.16 -13.26 -6.01
CA GLY A 184 13.56 -13.50 -6.36
C GLY A 184 14.51 -12.67 -5.47
N SER A 185 15.68 -13.22 -5.16
CA SER A 185 16.66 -12.58 -4.26
C SER A 185 17.14 -11.22 -4.76
N GLU A 186 17.28 -11.04 -6.08
CA GLU A 186 17.61 -9.75 -6.70
C GLU A 186 16.54 -8.69 -6.38
N PHE A 187 15.27 -9.02 -6.59
CA PHE A 187 14.16 -8.13 -6.27
C PHE A 187 14.05 -7.89 -4.76
N SER A 188 14.26 -8.93 -3.94
CA SER A 188 14.30 -8.79 -2.48
C SER A 188 15.40 -7.85 -2.00
N ASN A 189 16.53 -7.74 -2.70
CA ASN A 189 17.58 -6.78 -2.35
C ASN A 189 17.29 -5.37 -2.86
N ASP A 190 16.52 -5.24 -3.93
CA ASP A 190 16.12 -3.95 -4.50
C ASP A 190 14.92 -3.32 -3.76
N ILE A 191 14.07 -4.11 -3.12
CA ILE A 191 12.90 -3.61 -2.38
C ILE A 191 13.30 -2.85 -1.11
N ASP A 192 14.41 -3.24 -0.48
CA ASP A 192 14.94 -2.61 0.74
C ASP A 192 15.75 -1.34 0.45
N ARG A 193 16.05 -1.06 -0.83
CA ARG A 193 16.80 0.13 -1.24
C ARG A 193 15.87 1.34 -1.30
N PRO A 194 16.23 2.46 -0.64
CA PRO A 194 15.45 3.68 -0.76
C PRO A 194 15.56 4.22 -2.19
N ASP A 195 14.41 4.49 -2.80
CA ASP A 195 14.33 5.20 -4.07
C ASP A 195 14.39 6.73 -3.85
N ILE A 196 14.01 7.17 -2.64
CA ILE A 196 14.05 8.58 -2.23
C ILE A 196 14.61 8.75 -0.82
N ASN A 197 15.35 9.84 -0.63
CA ASN A 197 15.75 10.34 0.69
C ASN A 197 14.65 11.25 1.24
N ARG A 198 14.10 10.89 2.40
CA ARG A 198 13.02 11.57 3.11
C ARG A 198 13.48 12.56 4.19
N PHE A 199 14.76 12.93 4.22
CA PHE A 199 15.32 13.85 5.23
C PHE A 199 14.54 15.17 5.43
N ASN A 200 13.69 15.59 4.47
CA ASN A 200 12.93 16.85 4.52
C ASN A 200 11.39 16.72 4.37
N ASP A 201 10.81 15.51 4.32
CA ASP A 201 9.36 15.37 4.10
C ASP A 201 8.55 15.53 5.41
N ALA A 202 7.31 16.03 5.27
CA ALA A 202 6.41 16.50 6.33
C ALA A 202 6.00 15.48 7.42
N PHE A 203 6.52 14.25 7.39
CA PHE A 203 6.44 13.26 8.48
C PHE A 203 7.57 13.44 9.50
N ASN A 204 7.98 14.68 9.76
CA ASN A 204 8.97 15.02 10.78
C ASN A 204 8.41 14.81 12.20
N LEU A 205 8.22 13.56 12.60
CA LEU A 205 8.25 13.13 14.00
C LEU A 205 9.65 13.34 14.61
N VAL A 206 10.67 13.48 13.76
CA VAL A 206 12.08 13.73 14.09
C VAL A 206 12.29 14.95 14.99
N LYS A 207 11.48 16.02 14.86
CA LYS A 207 11.74 17.25 15.62
C LYS A 207 11.60 17.10 17.15
N ASN A 208 10.88 16.09 17.64
CA ASN A 208 10.64 15.93 19.08
C ASN A 208 11.27 14.68 19.70
N THR A 209 11.80 13.73 18.91
CA THR A 209 12.38 12.49 19.46
C THR A 209 13.83 12.67 19.93
N PHE A 210 14.61 13.53 19.25
CA PHE A 210 16.03 13.75 19.58
C PHE A 210 16.29 14.74 20.71
N LEU A 211 15.26 15.47 21.17
CA LEU A 211 15.40 16.45 22.25
C LEU A 211 15.13 15.87 23.65
N ASN A 212 14.79 14.58 23.74
CA ASN A 212 14.56 13.92 25.02
C ASN A 212 15.68 12.91 25.33
N PRO A 213 16.67 13.28 26.18
CA PRO A 213 17.76 12.40 26.58
C PRO A 213 17.31 11.17 27.41
N ALA A 214 16.02 11.04 27.75
CA ALA A 214 15.47 9.87 28.43
C ALA A 214 14.98 8.75 27.48
N ILE A 215 15.02 8.95 26.15
CA ILE A 215 14.60 7.94 25.19
C ILE A 215 15.82 7.09 24.78
N LEU A 216 15.92 5.87 25.32
CA LEU A 216 16.98 4.87 25.03
C LEU A 216 16.93 4.31 23.59
N VAL A 217 15.93 4.69 22.79
CA VAL A 217 15.72 4.19 21.44
C VAL A 217 15.65 5.38 20.48
N SER A 218 16.65 5.52 19.61
CA SER A 218 16.58 6.48 18.51
C SER A 218 16.10 5.77 17.24
N LEU A 219 14.95 6.21 16.71
CA LEU A 219 14.43 5.80 15.41
C LEU A 219 14.48 7.01 14.47
N ASP A 220 15.31 6.92 13.43
CA ASP A 220 15.34 7.88 12.33
C ASP A 220 14.76 7.21 11.07
N ARG A 221 13.99 7.95 10.27
CA ARG A 221 13.40 7.48 9.01
C ARG A 221 13.91 8.36 7.89
N TYR A 222 14.88 7.87 7.14
CA TYR A 222 15.56 8.67 6.12
C TYR A 222 15.23 8.25 4.70
N GLY A 223 14.62 7.08 4.47
CA GLY A 223 14.43 6.55 3.13
C GLY A 223 13.03 6.01 2.88
N TYR A 224 12.62 6.03 1.62
CA TYR A 224 11.41 5.36 1.16
C TYR A 224 11.63 4.77 -0.23
N GLY A 225 11.12 3.56 -0.47
CA GLY A 225 11.24 2.89 -1.75
C GLY A 225 10.24 1.76 -1.87
N LYS A 226 9.52 1.67 -2.99
CA LYS A 226 8.66 0.52 -3.35
C LYS A 226 7.67 0.10 -2.25
N GLY A 227 7.17 1.05 -1.46
CA GLY A 227 6.25 0.81 -0.34
C GLY A 227 6.89 0.67 1.04
N TRP A 228 8.23 0.59 1.13
CA TRP A 228 8.98 0.43 2.38
C TRP A 228 9.58 1.74 2.86
N GLU A 229 9.54 1.96 4.17
CA GLU A 229 10.32 2.99 4.84
C GLU A 229 11.61 2.38 5.37
N SER A 230 12.73 3.04 5.10
CA SER A 230 14.03 2.68 5.64
C SER A 230 14.54 3.75 6.61
N GLY A 231 15.29 3.29 7.60
CA GLY A 231 15.61 4.08 8.77
C GLY A 231 16.77 3.52 9.55
N LEU A 232 17.26 4.31 10.51
CA LEU A 232 18.20 3.86 11.52
C LEU A 232 17.43 3.55 12.78
N TYR A 233 17.61 2.34 13.29
CA TYR A 233 17.15 1.97 14.61
C TYR A 233 18.39 1.73 15.47
N ARG A 234 18.54 2.52 16.54
CA ARG A 234 19.49 2.25 17.61
C ARG A 234 18.69 1.83 18.83
N GLY A 235 18.60 0.52 19.03
CA GLY A 235 18.14 -0.09 20.28
C GLY A 235 19.31 -0.30 21.23
N ASN A 236 19.00 -0.79 22.44
CA ASN A 236 19.99 -1.28 23.41
C ASN A 236 20.64 -2.59 22.93
#